data_AF-A0A822EMH1-F1
#
_entry.id   AF-A0A822EMH1-F1
#
_cell.length_a   1.000
_cell.length_b   1.000
_cell.length_c   1.000
_cell.angle_alpha   90.00
_cell.angle_beta   90.00
_cell.angle_gamma   90.00
#
_symmetry.space_group_name_H-M   'P 1'
#
loop_
_entity.id
_entity.type
_entity.pdbx_description
1 polymer ?
#
loop_
_entity_poly.entity_id
_entity_poly.type
_entity_poly.pdbx_seq_one_letter_code
_entity_poly.pdbx_strand_id
1 'polypeptide(L)' 'MPVCYPAANTDYAGQTSIGMGWGTLSSGGSLATYHMEVAMPILTNAACTSKFGGASQLNSATQICA' A
#
# COMPACT_ATOMS: atom_id res chain seq x y z
N MET A 1 -17.22 13.89 -2.44
CA MET A 1 -15.95 14.66 -2.45
C MET A 1 -14.90 13.85 -3.18
N PRO A 2 -14.06 14.46 -4.03
CA PRO A 2 -12.97 13.77 -4.71
C PRO A 2 -11.73 13.62 -3.82
N VAL A 3 -10.83 12.72 -4.22
CA VAL A 3 -9.49 12.59 -3.64
C VAL A 3 -8.53 13.59 -4.30
N CYS A 4 -7.54 14.07 -3.54
CA CYS A 4 -6.50 14.96 -4.06
C CYS A 4 -5.43 14.16 -4.83
N TYR A 5 -4.93 14.76 -5.91
CA TYR A 5 -3.77 14.21 -6.63
C TYR A 5 -2.46 14.60 -5.91
N PRO A 6 -1.51 13.67 -5.73
CA PRO A 6 -0.23 13.97 -5.09
C PRO A 6 0.65 14.89 -5.95
N ALA A 7 1.52 15.69 -5.31
CA ALA A 7 2.53 16.46 -6.02
C ALA A 7 3.59 15.55 -6.65
N ALA A 8 4.07 15.90 -7.85
CA ALA A 8 5.07 15.12 -8.57
C ALA A 8 6.39 15.00 -7.77
N ASN A 9 7.03 13.83 -7.86
CA ASN A 9 8.31 13.53 -7.20
C ASN A 9 8.32 13.64 -5.66
N THR A 10 7.15 13.52 -5.01
CA THR A 10 7.06 13.51 -3.54
C THR A 10 7.35 12.12 -3.00
N ASP A 11 8.25 12.01 -2.04
CA ASP A 11 8.48 10.77 -1.29
C ASP A 11 7.56 10.72 -0.05
N TYR A 12 6.84 9.61 0.09
CA TYR A 12 5.90 9.37 1.18
C TYR A 12 6.42 8.32 2.17
N ALA A 13 7.66 7.83 2.02
CA ALA A 13 8.24 6.85 2.92
C ALA A 13 8.18 7.30 4.39
N GLY A 14 7.78 6.37 5.27
CA GLY A 14 7.59 6.61 6.70
C GLY A 14 6.27 7.28 7.08
N GLN A 15 5.47 7.74 6.13
CA GLN A 15 4.11 8.22 6.40
C GLN A 15 3.14 7.04 6.57
N THR A 16 2.02 7.28 7.26
CA THR A 16 0.94 6.30 7.40
C THR A 16 -0.07 6.49 6.28
N SER A 17 -0.28 5.43 5.50
CA SER A 17 -1.33 5.33 4.50
C SER A 17 -2.56 4.62 5.07
N ILE A 18 -3.71 4.84 4.45
CA ILE A 18 -4.97 4.21 4.83
C ILE A 18 -5.49 3.43 3.62
N GLY A 19 -5.56 2.11 3.77
CA GLY A 19 -6.21 1.22 2.81
C GLY A 19 -7.65 0.98 3.20
N MET A 20 -8.57 1.02 2.23
CA MET A 20 -9.99 0.84 2.48
C MET A 20 -10.62 -0.09 1.45
N GLY A 21 -11.62 -0.89 1.85
CA GLY A 21 -12.39 -1.71 0.92
C GLY A 21 -13.26 -2.80 1.55
N TRP A 22 -13.78 -3.68 0.70
CA TRP A 22 -14.65 -4.81 1.06
C TRP A 22 -14.01 -6.18 0.78
N GLY A 23 -12.68 -6.21 0.64
CA GLY A 23 -11.93 -7.43 0.36
C GLY A 23 -12.08 -8.50 1.45
N THR A 24 -11.49 -9.66 1.20
CA THR A 24 -11.42 -10.72 2.21
C THR A 24 -10.50 -10.28 3.36
N LEU A 25 -10.91 -10.53 4.60
CA LEU A 25 -10.12 -10.18 5.79
C LEU A 25 -9.00 -11.18 6.09
N SER A 26 -9.02 -12.31 5.39
CA SER A 26 -8.02 -13.36 5.43
C SER A 26 -7.88 -13.99 4.04
N SER A 27 -6.72 -14.60 3.78
CA SER A 27 -6.50 -15.32 2.53
C SER A 27 -7.51 -16.47 2.41
N GLY A 28 -8.28 -16.49 1.31
CA GLY A 28 -9.32 -17.49 1.06
C GLY A 28 -10.59 -17.35 1.93
N GLY A 29 -10.72 -16.27 2.71
CA GLY A 29 -11.90 -15.99 3.53
C GLY A 29 -13.09 -15.44 2.73
N SER A 30 -14.16 -15.10 3.44
CA SER A 30 -15.32 -14.39 2.85
C SER A 30 -15.07 -12.90 2.73
N LEU A 31 -15.76 -12.25 1.79
CA LEU A 31 -15.76 -10.79 1.64
C LEU A 31 -16.33 -10.11 2.89
N ALA A 32 -15.86 -8.89 3.17
CA ALA A 32 -16.36 -8.10 4.27
C ALA A 32 -17.77 -7.56 3.98
N THR A 33 -18.68 -7.70 4.94
CA THR A 33 -20.06 -7.15 4.85
C THR A 33 -20.08 -5.63 4.97
N TYR A 34 -19.13 -5.07 5.70
CA TYR A 34 -18.98 -3.63 5.92
C TYR A 34 -17.70 -3.12 5.27
N HIS A 35 -17.66 -1.81 5.06
CA HIS A 35 -16.45 -1.15 4.57
C HIS A 35 -15.39 -1.16 5.66
N MET A 36 -14.20 -1.64 5.32
CA MET A 36 -13.10 -1.83 6.25
C MET A 36 -11.97 -0.85 5.94
N GLU A 37 -11.25 -0.45 6.97
CA GLU A 37 -10.15 0.50 6.92
C GLU A 37 -8.95 -0.05 7.70
N VAL A 38 -7.75 0.13 7.17
CA VAL A 38 -6.50 -0.27 7.83
C VAL A 38 -5.41 0.77 7.61
N ALA A 39 -4.74 1.13 8.70
CA ALA A 39 -3.59 2.03 8.68
C ALA A 39 -2.28 1.23 8.49
N MET A 40 -1.48 1.61 7.49
CA MET A 40 -0.27 0.89 7.08
C MET A 40 0.89 1.86 6.81
N PRO A 41 2.11 1.58 7.29
CA PRO A 41 3.27 2.45 7.08
C PRO A 41 3.83 2.30 5.67
N ILE A 42 4.01 3.41 4.97
CA ILE A 42 4.66 3.42 3.65
C ILE A 42 6.15 3.08 3.82
N LEU A 43 6.59 2.05 3.12
CA LEU A 43 7.96 1.54 3.18
C LEU A 43 8.84 2.17 2.10
N THR A 44 10.13 2.29 2.39
CA THR A 44 11.13 2.62 1.36
C THR A 44 11.27 1.46 0.37
N ASN A 45 11.69 1.76 -0.87
CA ASN A 45 11.94 0.73 -1.88
C ASN A 45 12.94 -0.34 -1.39
N ALA A 46 13.97 0.08 -0.65
CA ALA A 46 14.94 -0.85 -0.05
C ALA A 46 14.30 -1.78 0.99
N ALA A 47 13.46 -1.24 1.88
CA ALA A 47 12.76 -2.05 2.89
C ALA A 47 11.75 -3.01 2.24
N CYS A 48 11.02 -2.55 1.22
CA CYS A 48 10.02 -3.37 0.52
C CYS A 48 10.66 -4.54 -0.24
N THR A 49 11.73 -4.27 -1.00
CA THR A 49 12.46 -5.31 -1.74
C THR A 49 13.08 -6.36 -0.82
N SER A 50 13.55 -5.95 0.36
CA SER A 50 14.04 -6.88 1.39
C SER A 50 12.93 -7.74 1.99
N LYS A 51 11.70 -7.23 2.11
CA LYS A 51 10.57 -7.97 2.73
C LYS A 51 9.86 -8.92 1.77
N PHE A 52 9.70 -8.53 0.51
CA PHE A 52 8.83 -9.24 -0.44
C PHE A 52 9.58 -10.02 -1.54
N GLY A 53 10.84 -10.38 -1.30
CA GLY A 53 11.54 -11.39 -2.11
C GLY A 53 12.39 -10.88 -3.27
N GLY A 54 12.88 -9.64 -3.19
CA GLY A 54 13.94 -9.11 -4.05
C GLY A 54 13.51 -8.05 -5.07
N ALA A 55 14.50 -7.29 -5.57
CA ALA A 55 14.32 -6.13 -6.44
C ALA A 55 13.62 -6.42 -7.79
N SER A 56 13.49 -7.68 -8.18
CA SER A 56 12.82 -8.09 -9.43
C SER A 56 11.29 -8.05 -9.36
N GLN A 57 10.71 -7.93 -8.16
CA GLN A 57 9.25 -7.95 -7.93
C GLN A 57 8.65 -6.54 -7.80
N LEU A 58 9.48 -5.51 -7.66
CA LEU A 58 9.04 -4.13 -7.43
C LEU A 58 9.58 -3.20 -8.50
N ASN A 59 8.70 -2.58 -9.28
CA ASN A 59 9.08 -1.50 -10.17
C ASN A 59 9.11 -0.17 -9.39
N SER A 60 10.29 0.22 -8.92
CA SER A 60 10.47 1.47 -8.16
C SER A 60 10.17 2.75 -8.95
N ALA A 61 9.94 2.68 -10.27
CA ALA A 61 9.56 3.83 -11.10
C ALA A 61 8.03 4.03 -11.19
N THR A 62 7.23 2.99 -10.93
CA THR A 62 5.76 3.05 -11.09
C THR A 62 4.96 2.47 -9.93
N GLN A 63 5.62 1.92 -8.91
CA GLN A 63 4.98 1.27 -7.76
C GLN A 63 5.55 1.80 -6.45
N ILE A 64 4.71 1.79 -5.41
CA ILE A 64 5.04 2.10 -4.02
C ILE A 64 4.56 0.96 -3.12
N CYS A 65 5.10 0.90 -1.90
CA CYS A 65 4.88 -0.20 -0.96
C CYS A 65 4.38 0.34 0.38
N ALA A 66 3.32 -0.26 0.91
CA ALA A 66 2.69 0.10 2.18
C ALA A 66 2.26 -1.17 2.93
#